data_AF-A0A1X1NLY7-F1
#
_entry.id   AF-A0A1X1NLY7-F1
#
_cell.length_a   1.000
_cell.length_b   1.000
_cell.length_c   1.000
_cell.angle_alpha   90.00
_cell.angle_beta   90.00
_cell.angle_gamma   90.00
#
_symmetry.space_group_name_H-M   'P 1'
#
loop_
_entity.id
_entity.type
_entity.pdbx_description
1 polymer ?
#
loop_
_entity_poly.entity_id
_entity_poly.type
_entity_poly.pdbx_seq_one_letter_code
_entity_poly.pdbx_strand_id
1 'polypeptide(L)'
;MMDTTHLLVTDLEVDTALANPAVPAAVRAVWQLLWESEVRLDEVLAFDVPDAELDDRLVIIRHAKEGGVYEAGITVSAANALRELIGARTDGPLFTLGGRRLTKGEVATAFREVTGGRTIHALRFTRQRKEQGSTRLSSTADQPEGKTA
;
A
#
# COMPACT_ATOMS: atom_id res chain seq x y z
N MET A 1 8.43 23.99 15.43
CA MET A 1 7.57 22.79 15.57
C MET A 1 7.21 22.36 14.15
N MET A 2 7.72 21.23 13.66
CA MET A 2 7.41 20.75 12.31
C MET A 2 5.95 20.28 12.29
N ASP A 3 5.12 20.92 11.48
CA ASP A 3 3.76 20.46 11.21
C ASP A 3 3.86 19.12 10.46
N THR A 4 3.62 18.03 11.18
CA THR A 4 3.65 16.66 10.65
C THR A 4 2.25 16.16 10.30
N THR A 5 1.23 17.03 10.34
CA THR A 5 -0.15 16.64 10.07
C THR A 5 -0.27 16.04 8.67
N HIS A 6 0.49 16.53 7.69
CA HIS A 6 0.53 16.01 6.31
C HIS A 6 1.10 14.57 6.17
N LEU A 7 1.66 14.01 7.25
CA LEU A 7 2.19 12.64 7.32
C LEU A 7 1.19 11.64 7.91
N LEU A 8 0.02 12.10 8.36
CA LEU A 8 -1.05 11.24 8.85
C LEU A 8 -2.26 11.36 7.94
N VAL A 9 -2.89 10.21 7.70
CA VAL A 9 -4.17 10.07 7.00
C VAL A 9 -5.08 9.17 7.82
N THR A 10 -6.36 9.44 7.78
CA THR A 10 -7.41 8.61 8.41
C THR A 10 -7.93 7.57 7.43
N ASP A 11 -8.58 6.54 7.96
CA ASP A 11 -9.18 5.46 7.16
C ASP A 11 -10.23 6.04 6.21
N LEU A 12 -11.04 6.99 6.70
CA LEU A 12 -12.02 7.69 5.89
C LEU A 12 -11.39 8.51 4.75
N GLU A 13 -10.28 9.21 5.00
CA GLU A 13 -9.55 9.95 3.94
C GLU A 13 -9.02 9.00 2.87
N VAL A 14 -8.48 7.85 3.27
CA VAL A 14 -7.97 6.83 2.34
C VAL A 14 -9.10 6.16 1.56
N ASP A 15 -10.16 5.73 2.23
CA ASP A 15 -11.33 5.11 1.60
C ASP A 15 -11.98 6.06 0.59
N THR A 16 -12.11 7.34 0.94
CA THR A 16 -12.62 8.38 0.04
C THR A 16 -11.74 8.54 -1.20
N ALA A 17 -10.41 8.56 -1.01
CA ALA A 17 -9.47 8.65 -2.13
C ALA A 17 -9.53 7.39 -3.04
N LEU A 18 -9.63 6.20 -2.46
CA LEU A 18 -9.77 4.93 -3.18
C LEU A 18 -11.10 4.77 -3.91
N ALA A 19 -12.17 5.41 -3.41
CA ALA A 19 -13.48 5.41 -4.05
C ALA A 19 -13.63 6.47 -5.15
N ASN A 20 -12.70 7.42 -5.29
CA ASN A 20 -12.86 8.55 -6.21
C ASN A 20 -12.73 8.13 -7.70
N PRO A 21 -13.83 8.12 -8.49
CA PRO A 21 -13.82 7.64 -9.87
C PRO A 21 -13.00 8.52 -10.83
N ALA A 22 -12.74 9.78 -10.48
CA ALA A 22 -11.95 10.69 -11.30
C ALA A 22 -10.45 10.34 -11.33
N VAL A 23 -9.98 9.55 -10.36
CA VAL A 23 -8.60 9.07 -10.32
C VAL A 23 -8.48 7.77 -11.13
N PRO A 24 -7.47 7.59 -12.00
CA PRO A 24 -7.28 6.35 -12.72
C PRO A 24 -7.17 5.13 -11.79
N ALA A 25 -7.79 4.02 -12.16
CA ALA A 25 -7.79 2.80 -11.34
C ALA A 25 -6.38 2.30 -10.99
N ALA A 26 -5.41 2.43 -11.92
CA ALA A 26 -4.01 2.06 -11.66
C ALA A 26 -3.38 2.89 -10.54
N VAL A 27 -3.70 4.19 -10.46
CA VAL A 27 -3.21 5.07 -9.40
C VAL A 27 -3.84 4.69 -8.05
N ARG A 28 -5.15 4.41 -8.03
CA ARG A 28 -5.84 3.98 -6.81
C ARG A 28 -5.33 2.63 -6.29
N ALA A 29 -5.04 1.68 -7.18
CA ALA A 29 -4.47 0.39 -6.79
C ALA A 29 -3.06 0.54 -6.17
N VAL A 30 -2.23 1.46 -6.66
CA VAL A 30 -0.95 1.77 -5.98
C VAL A 30 -1.19 2.31 -4.57
N TRP A 31 -2.15 3.22 -4.39
CA TRP A 31 -2.48 3.73 -3.05
C TRP A 31 -2.98 2.63 -2.13
N GLN A 32 -3.82 1.73 -2.64
CA GLN A 32 -4.33 0.59 -1.91
C GLN A 32 -3.17 -0.26 -1.40
N LEU A 33 -2.25 -0.70 -2.27
CA LEU A 33 -1.10 -1.49 -1.85
C LEU A 33 -0.23 -0.79 -0.81
N LEU A 34 0.02 0.52 -0.95
CA LEU A 34 0.81 1.27 0.03
C LEU A 34 0.12 1.41 1.40
N TRP A 35 -1.21 1.34 1.42
CA TRP A 35 -2.00 1.37 2.63
C TRP A 35 -2.09 -0.01 3.29
N GLU A 36 -2.32 -1.04 2.48
CA GLU A 36 -2.62 -2.40 2.94
C GLU A 36 -1.42 -3.35 2.96
N SER A 37 -0.24 -2.90 2.53
CA SER A 37 1.03 -3.63 2.69
C SER A 37 2.18 -2.72 3.13
N GLU A 38 3.32 -3.32 3.51
CA GLU A 38 4.53 -2.58 3.88
C GLU A 38 5.43 -2.18 2.69
N VAL A 39 4.99 -2.45 1.45
CA VAL A 39 5.75 -2.21 0.23
C VAL A 39 6.07 -0.70 0.09
N ARG A 40 7.26 -0.37 -0.41
CA ARG A 40 7.64 1.01 -0.70
C ARG A 40 7.09 1.45 -2.06
N LEU A 41 6.85 2.76 -2.21
CA LEU A 41 6.38 3.33 -3.48
C LEU A 41 7.26 2.96 -4.68
N ASP A 42 8.58 3.02 -4.53
CA ASP A 42 9.49 2.71 -5.63
C ASP A 42 9.50 1.19 -5.95
N GLU A 43 9.21 0.33 -4.96
CA GLU A 43 9.06 -1.12 -5.14
C GLU A 43 7.72 -1.44 -5.84
N VAL A 44 6.60 -0.85 -5.39
CA VAL A 44 5.27 -1.04 -6.01
C VAL A 44 5.29 -0.62 -7.49
N LEU A 45 5.91 0.53 -7.79
CA LEU A 45 5.97 1.03 -9.17
C LEU A 45 6.88 0.20 -10.07
N ALA A 46 7.77 -0.61 -9.50
CA ALA A 46 8.64 -1.51 -10.24
C ALA A 46 7.95 -2.83 -10.62
N PHE A 47 6.84 -3.20 -9.98
CA PHE A 47 6.16 -4.46 -10.25
C PHE A 47 5.81 -4.65 -11.73
N ASP A 48 6.07 -5.86 -12.20
CA ASP A 48 5.55 -6.40 -13.44
C ASP A 48 4.41 -7.39 -13.16
N VAL A 49 3.64 -7.74 -14.19
CA VAL A 49 2.53 -8.69 -14.05
C VAL A 49 2.92 -9.98 -13.33
N PRO A 50 4.10 -10.60 -13.58
CA PRO A 50 4.52 -11.82 -12.89
C PRO A 50 4.84 -11.65 -11.40
N ASP A 51 4.86 -10.43 -10.88
CA ASP A 51 5.04 -10.17 -9.44
C ASP A 51 3.73 -10.24 -8.66
N ALA A 52 2.58 -10.37 -9.34
CA ALA A 52 1.27 -10.47 -8.72
C ALA A 52 0.76 -11.91 -8.71
N GLU A 53 0.94 -12.60 -7.59
CA GLU A 53 0.42 -13.94 -7.35
C GLU A 53 -0.99 -13.85 -6.75
N LEU A 54 -1.95 -13.51 -7.61
CA LEU A 54 -3.30 -13.08 -7.19
C LEU A 54 -4.17 -14.19 -6.59
N ASP A 55 -3.87 -15.45 -6.90
CA ASP A 55 -4.59 -16.60 -6.35
C ASP A 55 -4.22 -16.83 -4.89
N ASP A 56 -2.94 -16.66 -4.55
CA ASP A 56 -2.43 -16.68 -3.19
C ASP A 56 -2.58 -15.33 -2.46
N ARG A 57 -3.03 -14.30 -3.19
CA ARG A 57 -3.14 -12.90 -2.72
C ARG A 57 -1.82 -12.38 -2.19
N LEU A 58 -0.78 -12.52 -3.01
CA LEU A 58 0.56 -12.03 -2.72
C LEU A 58 1.04 -11.06 -3.81
N VAL A 59 1.91 -10.14 -3.42
CA VAL A 59 2.81 -9.44 -4.33
C VAL A 59 4.26 -9.74 -3.98
N ILE A 60 5.08 -10.00 -5.00
CA ILE A 60 6.46 -10.45 -4.87
C ILE A 60 7.42 -9.28 -5.09
N ILE A 61 8.17 -8.93 -4.07
CA ILE A 61 9.14 -7.84 -4.07
C ILE A 61 10.52 -8.42 -4.35
N ARG A 62 10.91 -8.50 -5.63
CA ARG A 62 12.18 -9.11 -6.07
C ARG A 62 13.42 -8.23 -5.86
N HIS A 63 13.22 -6.93 -5.79
CA HIS A 63 14.30 -5.93 -5.69
C HIS A 63 14.10 -5.04 -4.47
N ALA A 64 13.85 -5.67 -3.31
CA ALA A 64 13.75 -4.94 -2.06
C ALA A 64 15.07 -4.24 -1.75
N LYS A 65 14.98 -3.03 -1.17
CA LYS A 65 16.17 -2.24 -0.82
C LYS A 65 17.12 -2.96 0.15
N GLU A 66 16.59 -3.86 0.98
CA GLU A 66 17.36 -4.67 1.92
C GLU A 66 18.08 -5.86 1.26
N GLY A 67 17.80 -6.13 -0.02
CA GLY A 67 18.28 -7.30 -0.75
C GLY A 67 17.42 -8.53 -0.51
N GLY A 68 17.25 -9.37 -1.54
CA GLY A 68 16.44 -10.59 -1.46
C GLY A 68 15.03 -10.44 -2.04
N VAL A 69 14.26 -11.52 -1.95
CA VAL A 69 12.87 -11.62 -2.40
C VAL A 69 11.96 -11.66 -1.18
N TYR A 70 10.96 -10.79 -1.17
CA TYR A 70 9.97 -10.72 -0.09
C TYR A 70 8.57 -10.86 -0.66
N GLU A 71 7.65 -11.34 0.17
CA GLU A 71 6.24 -11.48 -0.18
C GLU A 71 5.42 -10.57 0.74
N ALA A 72 4.45 -9.87 0.16
CA ALA A 72 3.49 -9.10 0.92
C ALA A 72 2.08 -9.59 0.63
N GLY A 73 1.35 -9.96 1.68
CA GLY A 73 -0.06 -10.30 1.59
C GLY A 73 -0.92 -9.10 1.21
N ILE A 74 -1.87 -9.32 0.31
CA ILE A 74 -2.84 -8.31 -0.14
C ILE A 74 -4.26 -8.76 0.17
N THR A 75 -5.19 -7.80 0.24
CA THR A 75 -6.60 -8.07 0.49
C THR A 75 -7.27 -8.66 -0.74
N VAL A 76 -8.43 -9.30 -0.55
CA VAL A 76 -9.28 -9.76 -1.67
C VAL A 76 -9.66 -8.59 -2.59
N SER A 77 -9.93 -7.41 -2.01
CA SER A 77 -10.26 -6.20 -2.77
C SER A 77 -9.10 -5.78 -3.67
N ALA A 78 -7.87 -5.73 -3.16
CA ALA A 78 -6.72 -5.39 -3.98
C ALA A 78 -6.47 -6.44 -5.05
N ALA A 79 -6.54 -7.73 -4.70
CA ALA A 79 -6.35 -8.79 -5.68
C ALA A 79 -7.34 -8.67 -6.86
N ASN A 80 -8.61 -8.35 -6.59
CA ASN A 80 -9.60 -8.11 -7.63
C ASN A 80 -9.32 -6.85 -8.45
N ALA A 81 -8.93 -5.75 -7.81
CA ALA A 81 -8.53 -4.53 -8.52
C ALA A 81 -7.32 -4.78 -9.44
N LEU A 82 -6.35 -5.58 -8.99
CA LEU A 82 -5.20 -5.96 -9.80
C LEU A 82 -5.60 -6.87 -10.96
N ARG A 83 -6.50 -7.85 -10.76
CA ARG A 83 -7.03 -8.69 -11.86
C ARG A 83 -7.66 -7.83 -12.96
N GLU A 84 -8.49 -6.85 -12.59
CA GLU A 84 -9.11 -5.93 -13.55
C GLU A 84 -8.07 -5.08 -14.30
N LEU A 85 -7.06 -4.57 -13.60
CA LEU A 85 -5.98 -3.76 -14.19
C LEU A 85 -5.04 -4.56 -15.11
N ILE A 86 -4.77 -5.81 -14.75
CA ILE A 86 -3.91 -6.70 -15.54
C ILE A 86 -4.64 -7.19 -16.78
N GLY A 87 -5.92 -7.56 -16.64
CA GLY A 87 -6.70 -8.13 -17.72
C GLY A 87 -6.04 -9.40 -18.26
N ALA A 88 -5.88 -9.49 -19.58
CA ALA A 88 -5.26 -10.64 -20.23
C ALA A 88 -3.73 -10.56 -20.35
N ARG A 89 -3.08 -9.52 -19.80
CA ARG A 89 -1.63 -9.36 -19.88
C ARG A 89 -0.94 -10.45 -19.07
N THR A 90 0.16 -10.97 -19.59
CA THR A 90 0.99 -11.97 -18.91
C THR A 90 2.35 -11.40 -18.50
N ASP A 91 2.73 -10.22 -18.99
CA ASP A 91 4.03 -9.60 -18.73
C ASP A 91 3.94 -8.06 -18.82
N GLY A 92 5.05 -7.40 -18.48
CA GLY A 92 5.25 -5.97 -18.52
C GLY A 92 4.75 -5.24 -17.27
N PRO A 93 4.81 -3.89 -17.26
CA PRO A 93 4.52 -3.09 -16.07
C PRO A 93 3.12 -3.36 -15.53
N LEU A 94 3.01 -3.69 -14.25
CA LEU A 94 1.72 -3.98 -13.63
C LEU A 94 0.82 -2.74 -13.70
N PHE A 95 1.35 -1.60 -13.24
CA PHE A 95 0.65 -0.32 -13.22
C PHE A 95 0.99 0.50 -14.46
N THR A 96 0.01 0.67 -15.33
CA THR A 96 0.14 1.51 -16.53
C THR A 96 -0.88 2.63 -16.57
N LEU A 97 -0.49 3.74 -17.21
CA LEU A 97 -1.39 4.84 -17.56
C LEU A 97 -1.02 5.30 -18.96
N GLY A 98 -1.99 5.28 -19.89
CA GLY A 98 -1.73 5.58 -21.30
C GLY A 98 -0.73 4.63 -21.96
N GLY A 99 -0.70 3.35 -21.54
CA GLY A 99 0.18 2.32 -22.13
C GLY A 99 1.64 2.33 -21.67
N ARG A 100 2.03 3.26 -20.79
CA ARG A 100 3.36 3.29 -20.17
C ARG A 100 3.30 3.01 -18.67
N ARG A 101 4.44 2.63 -18.09
CA ARG A 101 4.58 2.50 -16.63
C ARG A 101 4.17 3.81 -15.94
N LEU A 102 3.41 3.64 -14.87
CA LEU A 102 2.98 4.73 -14.00
C LEU A 102 4.19 5.32 -13.25
N THR A 103 4.21 6.63 -13.07
CA THR A 103 5.33 7.33 -12.43
C THR A 103 4.99 7.75 -11.00
N LYS A 104 6.03 7.89 -10.18
CA LYS A 104 5.93 8.43 -8.81
C LYS A 104 5.24 9.79 -8.76
N GLY A 105 5.55 10.67 -9.71
CA GLY A 105 4.97 12.00 -9.79
C GLY A 105 3.45 11.96 -9.97
N GLU A 106 2.96 11.09 -10.85
CA GLU A 106 1.52 10.93 -11.10
C GLU A 106 0.78 10.44 -9.86
N VAL A 107 1.31 9.40 -9.21
CA VAL A 107 0.67 8.80 -8.03
C VAL A 107 0.69 9.78 -6.85
N ALA A 108 1.80 10.50 -6.63
CA ALA A 108 1.94 11.43 -5.52
C ALA A 108 1.12 12.71 -5.72
N THR A 109 1.12 13.29 -6.93
CA THR A 109 0.36 14.49 -7.24
C THR A 109 -1.14 14.24 -7.12
N ALA A 110 -1.64 13.15 -7.72
CA ALA A 110 -3.05 12.80 -7.63
C ALA A 110 -3.49 12.60 -6.17
N PHE A 111 -2.65 11.97 -5.32
CA PHE A 111 -3.00 11.75 -3.91
C PHE A 111 -3.08 13.08 -3.16
N ARG A 112 -2.09 13.96 -3.38
CA ARG A 112 -2.07 15.29 -2.77
C ARG A 112 -3.31 16.11 -3.15
N GLU A 113 -3.71 16.07 -4.42
CA GLU A 113 -4.86 16.82 -4.92
C GLU A 113 -6.17 16.34 -4.27
N VAL A 114 -6.41 15.03 -4.23
CA VAL A 114 -7.69 14.49 -3.69
C VAL A 114 -7.79 14.56 -2.18
N THR A 115 -6.66 14.66 -1.47
CA THR A 115 -6.60 14.72 -0.01
C THR A 115 -6.38 16.13 0.53
N GLY A 116 -6.36 17.15 -0.33
CA GLY A 116 -6.16 18.53 0.10
C GLY A 116 -4.77 18.81 0.70
N GLY A 117 -3.74 18.09 0.27
CA GLY A 117 -2.34 18.38 0.63
C GLY A 117 -1.53 17.22 1.21
N ARG A 118 -2.14 16.06 1.49
CA ARG A 118 -1.42 14.94 2.13
C ARG A 118 -0.35 14.38 1.21
N THR A 119 0.71 13.87 1.83
CA THR A 119 1.79 13.20 1.08
C THR A 119 1.47 11.73 0.93
N ILE A 120 1.87 11.13 -0.20
CA ILE A 120 1.71 9.69 -0.42
C ILE A 120 2.45 8.83 0.63
N HIS A 121 3.52 9.38 1.22
CA HIS A 121 4.26 8.73 2.31
C HIS A 121 3.39 8.50 3.57
N ALA A 122 2.31 9.28 3.73
CA ALA A 122 1.39 9.14 4.85
C ALA A 122 0.66 7.79 4.87
N LEU A 123 0.45 7.15 3.71
CA LEU A 123 -0.23 5.85 3.62
C LEU A 123 0.57 4.79 4.39
N ARG A 124 1.82 4.58 3.99
CA ARG A 124 2.72 3.61 4.62
C ARG A 124 3.08 4.02 6.05
N PHE A 125 3.32 5.31 6.30
CA PHE A 125 3.70 5.79 7.62
C PHE A 125 2.61 5.57 8.66
N THR A 126 1.36 5.90 8.33
CA THR A 126 0.22 5.69 9.24
C THR A 126 0.03 4.21 9.56
N ARG A 127 0.13 3.33 8.56
CA ARG A 127 0.06 1.88 8.76
C ARG A 127 1.11 1.37 9.74
N GLN A 128 2.38 1.71 9.52
CA GLN A 128 3.47 1.29 10.40
C GLN A 128 3.23 1.71 11.86
N ARG A 129 2.60 2.86 12.09
CA ARG A 129 2.22 3.30 13.44
C ARG A 129 1.07 2.49 14.04
N LYS A 130 0.07 2.10 13.24
CA LYS A 130 -1.01 1.22 13.68
C LYS A 130 -0.49 -0.16 14.08
N GLU A 131 0.39 -0.74 13.26
CA GLU A 131 1.01 -2.04 13.54
C GLU A 131 1.87 -1.97 14.81
N GLN A 132 2.74 -0.96 14.95
CA GLN A 132 3.53 -0.77 16.17
C GLN A 132 2.67 -0.56 17.43
N GLY A 133 1.54 0.15 17.31
CA GLY A 133 0.58 0.32 18.40
C GLY A 133 -0.09 -1.01 18.78
N SER A 134 -0.49 -1.79 17.78
CA SER A 134 -1.10 -3.12 17.97
C SER A 134 -0.12 -4.11 18.60
N THR A 135 1.12 -4.18 18.13
CA THR A 135 2.17 -5.03 18.72
C THR A 135 2.43 -4.68 20.18
N ARG A 136 2.50 -3.37 20.51
CA ARG A 136 2.71 -2.92 21.90
C ARG A 136 1.56 -3.32 22.83
N LEU A 137 0.32 -3.19 22.36
CA LEU A 137 -0.87 -3.60 23.13
C LEU A 137 -0.93 -5.12 23.33
N SER A 138 -0.50 -5.89 22.32
CA SER A 138 -0.43 -7.35 22.41
C SER A 138 0.66 -7.84 23.38
N SER A 139 1.79 -7.13 23.48
CA SER A 139 2.87 -7.48 24.43
C SER A 139 2.55 -7.16 25.90
N THR A 140 1.61 -6.25 26.17
CA THR A 140 1.16 -5.95 27.55
C THR A 140 0.10 -6.91 28.09
N ALA A 141 -0.51 -7.73 27.22
CA ALA A 141 -1.57 -8.67 27.60
C ALA A 141 -1.04 -10.05 28.06
N ASP A 142 0.28 -10.26 28.09
CA ASP A 142 0.91 -11.56 28.35
C ASP A 142 1.69 -11.61 29.69
N GLN A 143 1.24 -10.87 30.71
CA GLN A 143 1.67 -11.15 32.09
C GLN A 143 0.68 -12.13 32.74
N PRO A 144 1.05 -13.41 32.94
CA PRO A 144 0.28 -14.28 33.81
C PRO A 144 0.42 -13.78 35.24
N GLU A 145 -0.71 -13.47 35.88
CA GLU A 145 -0.80 -13.24 37.30
C GLU A 145 -0.20 -14.45 38.04
N GLY A 146 1.00 -14.24 38.58
CA GLY A 146 1.71 -15.19 39.42
C GLY A 146 0.90 -15.46 40.69
N LYS A 147 0.25 -16.62 40.68
CA LYS A 147 -0.46 -17.24 41.79
C LYS A 147 0.46 -17.45 43.00
N THR A 148 0.09 -16.80 44.10
CA THR A 148 0.06 -17.28 45.51
C THR A 148 1.30 -18.01 46.07
N ALA A 149 1.83 -17.46 47.17
CA ALA A 149 2.29 -18.22 48.33
C ALA A 149 1.90 -17.45 49.61
#